data_AF-A0A1R1IBQ9-F1
#
_entry.id   AF-A0A1R1IBQ9-F1
#
_cell.length_a   1.000
_cell.length_b   1.000
_cell.length_c   1.000
_cell.angle_alpha   90.00
_cell.angle_beta   90.00
_cell.angle_gamma   90.00
#
_symmetry.space_group_name_H-M   'P 1'
#
loop_
_entity.id
_entity.type
_entity.pdbx_description
1 polymer ?
#
loop_
_entity_poly.entity_id
_entity_poly.type
_entity_poly.pdbx_seq_one_letter_code
_entity_poly.pdbx_strand_id
1 'polypeptide(L)'
;MVAGLILGLLALPAMADEADWEARLKRAADMQAAADAKQKTAEAAFAEQNIACQEKFLVNACVDKARQAHFAETRESRRMQIEANTIEREVKREQAQAREARLAAEAAQRAREYPEREKSLAEERAVADQQRQQKIDAKAAKAEAGARRKAAKAEEHQRKVAEHEARVAERKARAEARAARDKP
;
A
#
# COMPACT_ATOMS: atom_id res chain seq x y z
N MET A 1 4.20 -25.64 -29.62
CA MET A 1 3.87 -24.21 -29.47
C MET A 1 2.36 -24.11 -29.34
N VAL A 2 1.86 -23.46 -28.29
CA VAL A 2 0.50 -22.92 -28.03
C VAL A 2 0.25 -23.09 -26.53
N ALA A 3 0.89 -22.24 -25.74
CA ALA A 3 0.64 -22.09 -24.30
C ALA A 3 0.92 -20.62 -23.97
N GLY A 4 0.04 -19.73 -24.43
CA GLY A 4 0.26 -18.28 -24.28
C GLY A 4 -0.96 -17.41 -24.52
N LEU A 5 -2.18 -17.96 -24.49
CA LEU A 5 -3.39 -17.23 -24.92
C LEU A 5 -4.60 -17.41 -23.98
N ILE A 6 -4.39 -17.53 -22.67
CA ILE A 6 -5.50 -17.66 -21.69
C ILE A 6 -5.43 -16.61 -20.55
N LEU A 7 -4.49 -15.67 -20.57
CA LEU A 7 -4.34 -14.62 -19.54
C LEU A 7 -5.01 -13.28 -19.90
N GLY A 8 -6.02 -13.28 -20.79
CA GLY A 8 -6.70 -12.05 -21.25
C GLY A 8 -8.16 -11.86 -20.82
N LEU A 9 -8.82 -12.88 -20.23
CA LEU A 9 -10.29 -12.89 -20.11
C LEU A 9 -10.87 -12.33 -18.81
N LEU A 10 -10.05 -11.95 -17.82
CA LEU A 10 -10.57 -11.43 -16.53
C LEU A 10 -10.70 -9.90 -16.47
N ALA A 11 -10.12 -9.15 -17.42
CA ALA A 11 -10.22 -7.70 -17.46
C ALA A 11 -11.44 -7.19 -18.26
N LEU A 12 -12.05 -8.03 -19.11
CA LEU A 12 -13.21 -7.66 -19.92
C LEU A 12 -14.50 -7.38 -19.13
N PRO A 13 -14.89 -8.15 -18.09
CA PRO A 13 -16.17 -7.89 -17.41
C PRO A 13 -16.16 -6.60 -16.59
N ALA A 14 -15.08 -6.32 -15.86
CA ALA A 14 -14.98 -5.10 -15.04
C ALA A 14 -15.02 -3.81 -15.90
N MET A 15 -14.36 -3.83 -17.05
CA MET A 15 -14.37 -2.70 -18.00
C MET A 15 -15.73 -2.53 -18.67
N ALA A 16 -16.48 -3.63 -18.90
CA ALA A 16 -17.81 -3.59 -19.48
C ALA A 16 -18.85 -3.03 -18.48
N ASP A 17 -18.74 -3.39 -17.20
CA ASP A 17 -19.60 -2.86 -16.13
C ASP A 17 -19.35 -1.36 -15.91
N GLU A 18 -18.09 -0.92 -15.92
CA GLU A 18 -17.76 0.52 -15.81
C GLU A 18 -18.32 1.35 -16.98
N ALA A 19 -18.19 0.85 -18.21
CA ALA A 19 -18.76 1.53 -19.37
C ALA A 19 -20.30 1.59 -19.35
N ASP A 20 -20.97 0.54 -18.87
CA ASP A 20 -22.43 0.54 -18.68
C ASP A 20 -22.86 1.55 -17.62
N TRP A 21 -22.16 1.59 -16.48
CA TRP A 21 -22.42 2.56 -15.42
C TRP A 21 -22.27 4.00 -15.91
N GLU A 22 -21.20 4.30 -16.65
CA GLU A 22 -20.99 5.63 -17.23
C GLU A 22 -22.10 6.00 -18.21
N ALA A 23 -22.52 5.08 -19.08
CA ALA A 23 -23.61 5.31 -20.03
C ALA A 23 -24.94 5.60 -19.31
N ARG A 24 -25.24 4.86 -18.23
CA ARG A 24 -26.46 5.06 -17.41
C ARG A 24 -26.42 6.37 -16.63
N LEU A 25 -25.28 6.71 -16.03
CA LEU A 25 -25.11 8.00 -15.35
C LEU A 25 -25.21 9.16 -16.31
N LYS A 26 -24.65 9.04 -17.52
CA LYS A 26 -24.81 10.03 -18.57
C LYS A 26 -26.28 10.21 -18.94
N ARG A 27 -27.02 9.12 -19.15
CA ARG A 27 -28.46 9.18 -19.42
C ARG A 27 -29.23 9.88 -18.29
N ALA A 28 -28.91 9.57 -17.03
CA ALA A 28 -29.55 10.22 -15.89
C ALA A 28 -29.26 11.73 -15.84
N ALA A 29 -28.02 12.14 -16.11
CA ALA A 29 -27.65 13.57 -16.20
C ALA A 29 -28.38 14.28 -17.35
N ASP A 30 -28.45 13.66 -18.53
CA ASP A 30 -29.17 14.21 -19.68
C ASP A 30 -30.68 14.34 -19.36
N MET A 31 -31.28 13.38 -18.62
CA MET A 31 -32.67 13.44 -18.15
C MET A 31 -32.89 14.56 -17.12
N GLN A 32 -31.98 14.77 -16.16
CA GLN A 32 -32.06 15.89 -15.22
C GLN A 32 -32.01 17.23 -15.95
N ALA A 33 -31.07 17.40 -16.88
CA ALA A 33 -30.95 18.62 -17.66
C ALA A 33 -32.21 18.90 -18.49
N ALA A 34 -32.79 17.87 -19.10
CA ALA A 34 -34.05 17.99 -19.84
C ALA A 34 -35.23 18.36 -18.93
N ALA A 35 -35.31 17.75 -17.74
CA ALA A 35 -36.34 18.05 -16.77
C ALA A 35 -36.27 19.49 -16.24
N ASP A 36 -35.05 19.97 -15.95
CA ASP A 36 -34.81 21.33 -15.48
C ASP A 36 -35.12 22.37 -16.57
N ALA A 37 -34.75 22.08 -17.82
CA ALA A 37 -35.11 22.92 -18.96
C ALA A 37 -36.64 23.00 -19.10
N LYS A 38 -37.33 21.86 -19.03
CA LYS A 38 -38.79 21.79 -19.12
C LYS A 38 -39.47 22.56 -17.98
N GLN A 39 -38.94 22.47 -16.75
CA GLN A 39 -39.44 23.24 -15.62
C GLN A 39 -39.30 24.74 -15.86
N LYS A 40 -38.12 25.21 -16.30
CA LYS A 40 -37.90 26.62 -16.61
C LYS A 40 -38.83 27.13 -17.73
N THR A 41 -39.04 26.32 -18.77
CA THR A 41 -39.99 26.66 -19.84
C THR A 41 -41.42 26.75 -19.33
N ALA A 42 -41.84 25.83 -18.45
CA ALA A 42 -43.16 25.86 -17.85
C ALA A 42 -43.36 27.09 -16.95
N GLU A 43 -42.37 27.44 -16.14
CA GLU A 43 -42.38 28.63 -15.28
C GLU A 43 -42.49 29.92 -16.11
N ALA A 44 -41.70 30.04 -17.19
CA ALA A 44 -41.76 31.18 -18.09
C ALA A 44 -43.12 31.30 -18.80
N ALA A 45 -43.63 30.19 -19.35
CA ALA A 45 -44.93 30.16 -20.02
C ALA A 45 -46.08 30.52 -19.07
N PHE A 46 -46.00 30.06 -17.81
CA PHE A 46 -46.98 30.45 -16.80
C PHE A 46 -46.91 31.92 -16.46
N ALA A 47 -45.71 32.48 -16.27
CA ALA A 47 -45.52 33.90 -15.98
C ALA A 47 -46.07 34.80 -17.10
N GLU A 48 -45.77 34.47 -18.35
CA GLU A 48 -46.29 35.19 -19.52
C GLU A 48 -47.82 35.10 -19.60
N GLN A 49 -48.39 33.91 -19.46
CA GLN A 49 -49.85 33.74 -19.48
C GLN A 49 -50.53 34.45 -18.32
N ASN A 50 -49.92 34.45 -17.13
CA ASN A 50 -50.47 35.12 -15.96
C ASN A 50 -50.56 36.65 -16.14
N ILE A 51 -49.59 37.25 -16.84
CA ILE A 51 -49.64 38.67 -17.23
C ILE A 51 -50.75 38.88 -18.27
N ALA A 52 -50.79 38.07 -19.33
CA ALA A 52 -51.80 38.17 -20.37
C ALA A 52 -53.24 37.95 -19.86
N CYS A 53 -53.41 37.19 -18.78
CA CYS A 53 -54.71 36.99 -18.14
C CYS A 53 -55.27 38.27 -17.50
N GLN A 54 -54.42 39.22 -17.08
CA GLN A 54 -54.86 40.46 -16.43
C GLN A 54 -55.68 41.38 -17.35
N GLU A 55 -55.51 41.24 -18.67
CA GLU A 55 -56.24 42.02 -19.68
C GLU A 55 -57.62 41.42 -20.01
N LYS A 56 -57.97 40.26 -19.46
CA LYS A 56 -59.22 39.55 -19.78
C LYS A 56 -60.31 39.84 -18.76
N PHE A 57 -61.56 39.82 -19.22
CA PHE A 57 -62.72 40.01 -18.33
C PHE A 57 -62.84 38.92 -17.24
N LEU A 58 -62.51 37.66 -17.58
CA LEU A 58 -62.53 36.53 -16.64
C LEU A 58 -61.11 36.16 -16.20
N VAL A 59 -60.41 37.08 -15.54
CA VAL A 59 -59.01 36.90 -15.08
C VAL A 59 -58.83 35.59 -14.33
N ASN A 60 -59.68 35.30 -13.34
CA ASN A 60 -59.55 34.11 -12.50
C ASN A 60 -59.60 32.81 -13.30
N ALA A 61 -60.59 32.67 -14.19
CA ALA A 61 -60.71 31.48 -15.04
C ALA A 61 -59.52 31.33 -15.99
N CYS A 62 -58.96 32.43 -16.48
CA CYS A 62 -57.74 32.41 -17.29
C CYS A 62 -56.52 31.94 -16.49
N VAL A 63 -56.31 32.52 -15.30
CA VAL A 63 -55.19 32.16 -14.42
C VAL A 63 -55.28 30.70 -13.96
N ASP A 64 -56.48 30.22 -13.63
CA ASP A 64 -56.68 28.82 -13.24
C ASP A 64 -56.33 27.86 -14.38
N LYS A 65 -56.71 28.19 -15.63
CA LYS A 65 -56.31 27.40 -16.81
C LYS A 65 -54.79 27.40 -17.01
N ALA A 66 -54.15 28.58 -16.89
CA ALA A 66 -52.70 28.69 -16.99
C ALA A 66 -51.99 27.88 -15.90
N ARG A 67 -52.53 27.91 -14.67
CA ARG A 67 -52.01 27.15 -13.52
C ARG A 67 -52.16 25.64 -13.71
N GLN A 68 -53.28 25.18 -14.27
CA GLN A 68 -53.48 23.76 -14.59
C GLN A 68 -52.46 23.27 -15.63
N ALA A 69 -52.20 24.07 -16.67
CA ALA A 69 -51.17 23.77 -17.66
C ALA A 69 -49.77 23.72 -17.03
N HIS A 70 -49.43 24.72 -16.21
CA HIS A 70 -48.17 24.74 -15.45
C HIS A 70 -48.01 23.47 -14.59
N PHE A 71 -49.03 23.10 -13.81
CA PHE A 71 -48.96 21.90 -12.96
C PHE A 71 -48.78 20.60 -13.75
N ALA A 72 -49.38 20.49 -14.93
CA ALA A 72 -49.17 19.33 -15.79
C ALA A 72 -47.69 19.21 -16.20
N GLU A 73 -47.09 20.31 -16.67
CA GLU A 73 -45.69 20.35 -17.09
C GLU A 73 -44.72 20.14 -15.91
N THR A 74 -44.97 20.78 -14.76
CA THR A 74 -44.16 20.58 -13.55
C THR A 74 -44.22 19.13 -13.07
N ARG A 75 -45.38 18.48 -13.13
CA ARG A 75 -45.54 17.08 -12.73
C ARG A 75 -44.73 16.15 -13.63
N GLU A 76 -44.72 16.42 -14.94
CA GLU A 76 -43.94 15.66 -15.90
C GLU A 76 -42.43 15.86 -15.69
N SER A 77 -41.96 17.09 -15.52
CA SER A 77 -40.55 17.38 -15.18
C SER A 77 -40.13 16.66 -13.89
N ARG A 78 -40.96 16.72 -12.83
CA ARG A 78 -40.68 16.02 -11.57
C ARG A 78 -40.60 14.51 -11.75
N ARG A 79 -41.43 13.92 -12.62
CA ARG A 79 -41.36 12.49 -12.95
C ARG A 79 -40.01 12.15 -13.58
N MET A 80 -39.53 12.95 -14.53
CA MET A 80 -38.22 12.77 -15.15
C MET A 80 -37.08 12.85 -14.13
N GLN A 81 -37.12 13.83 -13.22
CA GLN A 81 -36.12 13.96 -12.15
C GLN A 81 -36.11 12.74 -11.22
N ILE A 82 -37.28 12.21 -10.83
CA ILE A 82 -37.38 11.00 -9.99
C ILE A 82 -36.76 9.79 -10.71
N GLU A 83 -37.04 9.64 -12.01
CA GLU A 83 -36.51 8.53 -12.81
C GLU A 83 -34.99 8.62 -12.95
N ALA A 84 -34.45 9.81 -13.25
CA ALA A 84 -33.02 10.05 -13.30
C ALA A 84 -32.32 9.73 -11.96
N ASN A 85 -32.90 10.19 -10.85
CA ASN A 85 -32.38 9.92 -9.51
C ASN A 85 -32.44 8.43 -9.14
N THR A 86 -33.40 7.69 -9.69
CA THR A 86 -33.50 6.24 -9.49
C THR A 86 -32.34 5.54 -10.20
N ILE A 87 -32.07 5.90 -11.46
CA ILE A 87 -30.93 5.38 -12.23
C ILE A 87 -29.61 5.65 -11.51
N GLU A 88 -29.38 6.88 -11.03
CA GLU A 88 -28.17 7.20 -10.29
C GLU A 88 -28.00 6.35 -9.02
N ARG A 89 -29.09 6.15 -8.27
CA ARG A 89 -29.06 5.36 -7.04
C ARG A 89 -28.77 3.89 -7.32
N GLU A 90 -29.33 3.34 -8.38
CA GLU A 90 -29.06 1.95 -8.80
C GLU A 90 -27.59 1.78 -9.17
N VAL A 91 -27.04 2.64 -10.04
CA VAL A 91 -25.63 2.57 -10.43
C VAL A 91 -24.71 2.72 -9.21
N LYS A 92 -24.99 3.65 -8.29
CA LYS A 92 -24.20 3.80 -7.05
C LYS A 92 -24.26 2.55 -6.15
N ARG A 93 -25.40 1.85 -6.11
CA ARG A 93 -25.52 0.58 -5.36
C ARG A 93 -24.68 -0.52 -6.01
N GLU A 94 -24.74 -0.65 -7.33
CA GLU A 94 -23.96 -1.63 -8.10
C GLU A 94 -22.45 -1.41 -7.90
N GLN A 95 -21.99 -0.16 -8.02
CA GLN A 95 -20.60 0.21 -7.76
C GLN A 95 -20.16 -0.12 -6.33
N ALA A 96 -21.04 0.12 -5.34
CA ALA A 96 -20.75 -0.22 -3.95
C ALA A 96 -20.60 -1.73 -3.75
N GLN A 97 -21.50 -2.52 -4.33
CA GLN A 97 -21.45 -3.99 -4.28
C GLN A 97 -20.20 -4.54 -4.97
N ALA A 98 -19.84 -4.00 -6.14
CA ALA A 98 -18.62 -4.38 -6.84
C ALA A 98 -17.36 -4.08 -6.02
N ARG A 99 -17.30 -2.90 -5.36
CA ARG A 99 -16.21 -2.54 -4.46
C ARG A 99 -16.13 -3.49 -3.27
N GLU A 100 -17.25 -3.81 -2.64
CA GLU A 100 -17.32 -4.74 -1.51
C GLU A 100 -16.86 -6.15 -1.90
N ALA A 101 -17.31 -6.65 -3.06
CA ALA A 101 -16.89 -7.95 -3.58
C ALA A 101 -15.37 -8.00 -3.83
N ARG A 102 -14.80 -6.93 -4.40
CA ARG A 102 -13.34 -6.82 -4.60
C ARG A 102 -12.59 -6.83 -3.27
N LEU A 103 -13.01 -6.02 -2.31
CA LEU A 103 -12.38 -5.96 -0.99
C LEU A 103 -12.45 -7.30 -0.26
N ALA A 104 -13.58 -8.01 -0.36
CA ALA A 104 -13.75 -9.34 0.21
C ALA A 104 -12.81 -10.36 -0.47
N ALA A 105 -12.67 -10.32 -1.79
CA ALA A 105 -11.74 -11.18 -2.53
C ALA A 105 -10.28 -10.92 -2.15
N GLU A 106 -9.87 -9.64 -2.08
CA GLU A 106 -8.52 -9.24 -1.66
C GLU A 106 -8.23 -9.63 -0.21
N ALA A 107 -9.22 -9.51 0.69
CA ALA A 107 -9.09 -9.94 2.08
C ALA A 107 -8.93 -11.47 2.18
N ALA A 108 -9.71 -12.23 1.40
CA ALA A 108 -9.61 -13.68 1.34
C ALA A 108 -8.26 -14.14 0.78
N GLN A 109 -7.73 -13.47 -0.25
CA GLN A 109 -6.38 -13.73 -0.78
C GLN A 109 -5.31 -13.46 0.29
N ARG A 110 -5.35 -12.28 0.92
CA ARG A 110 -4.42 -11.94 2.01
C ARG A 110 -4.46 -12.94 3.15
N ALA A 111 -5.64 -13.41 3.55
CA ALA A 111 -5.79 -14.41 4.60
C ALA A 111 -5.14 -15.76 4.23
N ARG A 112 -5.16 -16.14 2.94
CA ARG A 112 -4.49 -17.35 2.44
C ARG A 112 -2.97 -17.22 2.38
N GLU A 113 -2.47 -16.03 2.02
CA GLU A 113 -1.03 -15.75 1.87
C GLU A 113 -0.33 -15.47 3.21
N TYR A 114 -1.06 -14.94 4.19
CA TYR A 114 -0.53 -14.56 5.49
C TYR A 114 0.27 -15.67 6.21
N PRO A 115 -0.23 -16.91 6.36
CA PRO A 115 0.50 -17.94 7.09
C PRO A 115 1.80 -18.36 6.39
N GLU A 116 1.80 -18.45 5.07
CA GLU A 116 3.01 -18.78 4.30
C GLU A 116 4.04 -17.66 4.39
N ARG A 117 3.58 -16.40 4.34
CA ARG A 117 4.45 -15.23 4.53
C ARG A 117 5.02 -15.15 5.96
N GLU A 118 4.23 -15.46 6.98
CA GLU A 118 4.74 -15.52 8.36
C GLU A 118 5.79 -16.61 8.52
N LYS A 119 5.56 -17.81 7.98
CA LYS A 119 6.54 -18.89 8.00
C LYS A 119 7.84 -18.48 7.30
N SER A 120 7.75 -17.94 6.09
CA SER A 120 8.94 -17.54 5.34
C SER A 120 9.75 -16.47 6.08
N LEU A 121 9.08 -15.49 6.70
CA LEU A 121 9.73 -14.45 7.50
C LEU A 121 10.35 -15.02 8.79
N ALA A 122 9.70 -15.99 9.43
CA ALA A 122 10.23 -16.67 10.60
C ALA A 122 11.48 -17.50 10.26
N GLU A 123 11.47 -18.21 9.13
CA GLU A 123 12.61 -18.97 8.62
C GLU A 123 13.79 -18.06 8.26
N GLU A 124 13.52 -16.96 7.55
CA GLU A 124 14.56 -15.97 7.20
C GLU A 124 15.21 -15.38 8.45
N ARG A 125 14.42 -15.05 9.48
CA ARG A 125 14.92 -14.58 10.78
C ARG A 125 15.76 -15.66 11.47
N ALA A 126 15.30 -16.91 11.50
CA ALA A 126 16.04 -18.00 12.10
C ALA A 126 17.40 -18.22 11.43
N VAL A 127 17.45 -18.17 10.09
CA VAL A 127 18.71 -18.27 9.33
C VAL A 127 19.63 -17.09 9.64
N ALA A 128 19.11 -15.86 9.65
CA ALA A 128 19.88 -14.68 9.99
C ALA A 128 20.45 -14.75 11.42
N ASP A 129 19.68 -15.26 12.37
CA ASP A 129 20.09 -15.41 13.76
C ASP A 129 21.19 -16.47 13.92
N GLN A 130 21.03 -17.62 13.24
CA GLN A 130 22.06 -18.66 13.19
C GLN A 130 23.37 -18.13 12.61
N GLN A 131 23.31 -17.38 11.50
CA GLN A 131 24.51 -16.79 10.90
C GLN A 131 25.19 -15.77 11.83
N ARG A 132 24.41 -14.98 12.59
CA ARG A 132 24.98 -14.07 13.59
C ARG A 132 25.66 -14.84 14.71
N GLN A 133 25.03 -15.90 15.22
CA GLN A 133 25.61 -16.73 16.28
C GLN A 133 26.91 -17.40 15.82
N GLN A 134 26.92 -18.01 14.63
CA GLN A 134 28.13 -18.61 14.06
C GLN A 134 29.28 -17.61 13.92
N LYS A 135 29.00 -16.36 13.54
CA LYS A 135 30.01 -15.30 13.45
C LYS A 135 30.56 -14.91 14.83
N ILE A 136 29.70 -14.86 15.85
CA ILE A 136 30.10 -14.60 17.24
C ILE A 136 31.00 -15.73 17.74
N ASP A 137 30.59 -16.98 17.56
CA ASP A 137 31.32 -18.16 18.03
C ASP A 137 32.68 -18.28 17.31
N ALA A 138 32.71 -18.07 15.99
CA ALA A 138 33.96 -18.07 15.22
C ALA A 138 34.91 -16.95 15.68
N LYS A 139 34.39 -15.77 16.02
CA LYS A 139 35.18 -14.67 16.56
C LYS A 139 35.73 -15.00 17.95
N ALA A 140 34.91 -15.61 18.81
CA ALA A 140 35.32 -16.05 20.14
C ALA A 140 36.43 -17.11 20.06
N ALA A 141 36.25 -18.15 19.23
CA ALA A 141 37.26 -19.19 19.01
C ALA A 141 38.57 -18.62 18.46
N LYS A 142 38.50 -17.66 17.52
CA LYS A 142 39.69 -16.99 16.97
C LYS A 142 40.40 -16.13 18.03
N ALA A 143 39.64 -15.44 18.89
CA ALA A 143 40.20 -14.65 19.97
C ALA A 143 40.92 -15.55 21.01
N GLU A 144 40.30 -16.65 21.40
CA GLU A 144 40.89 -17.63 22.31
C GLU A 144 42.16 -18.26 21.73
N ALA A 145 42.11 -18.75 20.49
CA ALA A 145 43.28 -19.28 19.81
C ALA A 145 44.40 -18.24 19.69
N GLY A 146 44.06 -16.97 19.43
CA GLY A 146 44.99 -15.86 19.42
C GLY A 146 45.63 -15.61 20.78
N ALA A 147 44.86 -15.66 21.87
CA ALA A 147 45.35 -15.51 23.24
C ALA A 147 46.31 -16.65 23.61
N ARG A 148 45.95 -17.91 23.33
CA ARG A 148 46.81 -19.08 23.56
C ARG A 148 48.14 -18.97 22.83
N ARG A 149 48.13 -18.55 21.57
CA ARG A 149 49.37 -18.33 20.78
C ARG A 149 50.24 -17.22 21.36
N LYS A 150 49.64 -16.13 21.84
CA LYS A 150 50.39 -15.03 22.47
C LYS A 150 51.02 -15.48 23.79
N ALA A 151 50.28 -16.23 24.62
CA ALA A 151 50.80 -16.79 25.87
C ALA A 151 52.00 -17.73 25.60
N ALA A 152 51.87 -18.67 24.66
CA ALA A 152 52.95 -19.58 24.29
C ALA A 152 54.21 -18.83 23.80
N LYS A 153 54.06 -17.79 22.97
CA LYS A 153 55.19 -16.96 22.52
C LYS A 153 55.84 -16.17 23.65
N ALA A 154 55.04 -15.67 24.60
CA ALA A 154 55.56 -14.96 25.76
C ALA A 154 56.38 -15.89 26.65
N GLU A 155 55.89 -17.11 26.90
CA GLU A 155 56.64 -18.14 27.64
C GLU A 155 57.94 -18.52 26.93
N GLU A 156 57.91 -18.72 25.62
CA GLU A 156 59.11 -19.02 24.83
C GLU A 156 60.14 -17.88 24.89
N HIS A 157 59.68 -16.63 24.78
CA HIS A 157 60.56 -15.46 24.88
C HIS A 157 61.18 -15.36 26.28
N GLN A 158 60.40 -15.55 27.34
CA GLN A 158 60.92 -15.55 28.72
C GLN A 158 61.98 -16.64 28.91
N ARG A 159 61.76 -17.85 28.39
CA ARG A 159 62.77 -18.93 28.42
C ARG A 159 64.06 -18.52 27.70
N LYS A 160 63.96 -17.92 26.52
CA LYS A 160 65.12 -17.44 25.75
C LYS A 160 65.88 -16.32 26.46
N VAL A 161 65.17 -15.40 27.10
CA VAL A 161 65.78 -14.32 27.91
C VAL A 161 66.52 -14.92 29.10
N ALA A 162 65.88 -15.82 29.86
CA ALA A 162 66.50 -16.49 30.99
C ALA A 162 67.74 -17.30 30.58
N GLU A 163 67.69 -18.02 29.45
CA GLU A 163 68.85 -18.74 28.91
C GLU A 163 69.99 -17.79 28.51
N HIS A 164 69.66 -16.66 27.87
CA HIS A 164 70.66 -15.65 27.50
C HIS A 164 71.32 -15.03 28.73
N GLU A 165 70.52 -14.66 29.74
CA GLU A 165 71.01 -14.10 31.00
C GLU A 165 71.92 -15.09 31.74
N ALA A 166 71.53 -16.37 31.82
CA ALA A 166 72.36 -17.43 32.40
C ALA A 166 73.70 -17.56 31.65
N ARG A 167 73.68 -17.56 30.31
CA ARG A 167 74.90 -17.62 29.49
C ARG A 167 75.80 -16.39 29.66
N VAL A 168 75.21 -15.20 29.79
CA VAL A 168 75.96 -13.97 30.05
C VAL A 168 76.58 -14.02 31.46
N ALA A 169 75.83 -14.45 32.47
CA ALA A 169 76.33 -14.62 33.83
C ALA A 169 77.49 -15.62 33.90
N GLU A 170 77.37 -16.77 33.21
CA GLU A 170 78.43 -17.76 33.08
C GLU A 170 79.69 -17.16 32.41
N ARG A 171 79.51 -16.41 31.31
CA ARG A 171 80.63 -15.73 30.63
C ARG A 171 81.30 -14.67 31.52
N LYS A 172 80.51 -13.89 32.27
CA LYS A 172 81.05 -12.90 33.22
C LYS A 172 81.82 -13.58 34.35
N ALA A 173 81.25 -14.61 34.98
CA ALA A 173 81.94 -15.39 36.02
C ALA A 173 83.25 -16.02 35.50
N ARG A 174 83.24 -16.53 34.26
CA ARG A 174 84.44 -17.07 33.61
C ARG A 174 85.48 -15.98 33.29
N ALA A 175 85.05 -14.79 32.90
CA ALA A 175 85.94 -13.65 32.66
C ALA A 175 86.55 -13.12 33.96
N GLU A 176 85.77 -13.01 35.03
CA GLU A 176 86.23 -12.64 36.38
C GLU A 176 87.22 -13.68 36.93
N ALA A 177 86.94 -14.98 36.76
CA ALA A 177 87.87 -16.05 37.13
C ALA A 177 89.18 -16.03 36.33
N ARG A 178 89.15 -15.57 35.06
CA ARG A 178 90.37 -15.37 34.25
C ARG A 178 91.13 -14.12 34.68
N ALA A 179 90.45 -13.00 34.92
CA ALA A 179 91.06 -11.77 35.41
C ALA A 179 91.69 -11.91 36.81
N ALA A 180 91.11 -12.76 37.67
CA ALA A 180 91.69 -13.11 38.97
C ALA A 180 92.94 -14.02 38.85
N ARG A 181 93.14 -14.69 37.72
CA ARG A 181 94.32 -15.52 37.42
C ARG A 181 95.46 -14.75 36.75
N ASP A 182 95.15 -13.65 36.04
CA ASP A 182 96.13 -12.81 35.31
C ASP A 182 96.61 -11.59 36.13
N LYS A 183 96.22 -11.46 37.40
CA LYS A 183 96.72 -10.42 38.33
C LYS A 183 97.98 -10.97 39.04
N PRO A 184 99.18 -10.43 38.79
CA PRO A 184 100.41 -10.84 39.48
C PRO A 184 100.42 -10.44 40.96
#